data_AF-A0A7Y0EXR4-F1
#
_entry.id   AF-A0A7Y0EXR4-F1
#
_cell.length_a   1.000
_cell.length_b   1.000
_cell.length_c   1.000
_cell.angle_alpha   90.00
_cell.angle_beta   90.00
_cell.angle_gamma   90.00
#
_symmetry.space_group_name_H-M   'P 1'
#
loop_
_entity.id
_entity.type
_entity.pdbx_description
1 polymer ?
#
loop_
_entity_poly.entity_id
_entity_poly.type
_entity_poly.pdbx_seq_one_letter_code
_entity_poly.pdbx_strand_id
1 'polypeptide(L)'
;MVSARRPLTVLVAVLASCATLLSLTACVSGSDADDIKGNSSTVTSSSAGSVALFTPSDGITLNQQTPLNKWAKLVPDLTKALVEAGMEKGNISHKTSDSLDKQSRAIQDFVVSHLSETGSSNDSKITIAPENMTLLVAPVVKSDASTRQYGDYVSQELNTNGTGEEGTDNDDNSDNDDNATSHESGEVNGGETTPDDEQSQAADRLVSSLKLAQESGMHVILLGNSITGYEPDAFVKFSDAQTIGKIQAEKVKAKLELDKASKDNPKQIEVLLPYEAKDDNGKAVDTTFAQEAFQGIWSVLGAYYQKGVIESPSGALDADSAQDDWQNVAYDASQDNAVADTLKKRLAAKSSASLTRIDAIIAMNDSVASDVVATLDDMGYTGSAADINPQITISGIVGNITGKKDLSRQAVPDPIKSPEKDKAGTETDGSDTDESTASKNRDSRWPLVTGYGAYVSVIPSIVNGKQWMTGLEDRQALASDIAQACTLLNTGSTLKSMSVVHNTTVAGVKKIPTISEPTIAVSASNLKAELIDPGYISLADAGL
;
A
#
# COMPACT_ATOMS: atom_id res chain seq x y z
N MET A 1 29.68 -16.65 -59.17
CA MET A 1 28.46 -17.34 -58.68
C MET A 1 27.96 -16.52 -57.50
N VAL A 2 27.06 -15.52 -57.66
CA VAL A 2 25.59 -15.66 -57.88
C VAL A 2 25.03 -16.63 -56.84
N SER A 3 24.16 -16.28 -55.87
CA SER A 3 23.10 -15.27 -55.88
C SER A 3 22.68 -14.84 -54.46
N ALA A 4 22.27 -13.58 -54.34
CA ALA A 4 21.47 -13.03 -53.26
C ALA A 4 19.99 -13.44 -53.40
N ARG A 5 19.20 -13.34 -52.30
CA ARG A 5 17.75 -13.04 -52.32
C ARG A 5 17.21 -12.72 -50.91
N ARG A 6 16.78 -11.47 -50.72
CA ARG A 6 15.59 -11.05 -49.93
C ARG A 6 14.44 -10.81 -50.93
N PRO A 7 13.26 -10.30 -50.54
CA PRO A 7 12.24 -10.82 -49.62
C PRO A 7 10.89 -11.00 -50.37
N LEU A 8 9.84 -11.56 -49.74
CA LEU A 8 8.48 -11.46 -50.29
C LEU A 8 7.49 -10.98 -49.23
N THR A 9 6.97 -9.79 -49.50
CA THR A 9 5.79 -9.15 -48.91
C THR A 9 4.53 -9.90 -49.33
N VAL A 10 3.60 -10.16 -48.41
CA VAL A 10 2.17 -10.33 -48.76
C VAL A 10 1.32 -9.49 -47.83
N LEU A 11 0.57 -8.61 -48.47
CA LEU A 11 -0.44 -7.71 -47.94
C LEU A 11 -1.79 -8.27 -48.40
N VAL A 12 -2.73 -8.52 -47.48
CA VAL A 12 -4.16 -8.69 -47.83
C VAL A 12 -5.00 -7.99 -46.76
N ALA A 13 -5.93 -7.18 -47.25
CA ALA A 13 -6.85 -6.32 -46.53
C ALA A 13 -8.29 -6.86 -46.61
N VAL A 14 -9.06 -6.61 -45.54
CA VAL A 14 -10.51 -6.30 -45.45
C VAL A 14 -11.55 -7.27 -46.05
N LEU A 15 -12.54 -7.66 -45.20
CA LEU A 15 -14.01 -7.72 -45.43
C LEU A 15 -14.66 -8.08 -44.07
N ALA A 16 -15.28 -7.16 -43.34
CA ALA A 16 -16.68 -6.72 -43.42
C ALA A 16 -17.73 -7.79 -43.07
N SER A 17 -18.27 -7.66 -41.86
CA SER A 17 -19.71 -7.70 -41.49
C SER A 17 -20.57 -8.89 -41.92
N CYS A 18 -21.11 -9.61 -40.93
CA CYS A 18 -22.54 -9.98 -40.89
C CYS A 18 -22.95 -10.29 -39.43
N ALA A 19 -23.83 -9.44 -38.91
CA ALA A 19 -24.58 -9.66 -37.68
C ALA A 19 -25.71 -10.67 -37.95
N THR A 20 -25.94 -11.59 -37.01
CA THR A 20 -27.23 -12.28 -36.88
C THR A 20 -27.63 -12.34 -35.42
N LEU A 21 -28.56 -11.46 -35.07
CA LEU A 21 -29.45 -11.54 -33.91
C LEU A 21 -30.28 -12.83 -34.00
N LEU A 22 -30.36 -13.60 -32.92
CA LEU A 22 -31.38 -14.63 -32.73
C LEU A 22 -32.21 -14.27 -31.51
N SER A 23 -33.33 -13.62 -31.79
CA SER A 23 -34.51 -13.52 -30.93
C SER A 23 -35.27 -14.85 -30.96
N LEU A 24 -35.52 -15.47 -29.80
CA LEU A 24 -36.48 -16.56 -29.67
C LEU A 24 -37.70 -16.06 -28.89
N THR A 25 -38.75 -15.76 -29.63
CA THR A 25 -40.13 -15.61 -29.16
C THR A 25 -40.78 -16.97 -28.94
N ALA A 26 -41.59 -17.03 -27.89
CA ALA A 26 -42.34 -18.16 -27.37
C ALA A 26 -43.33 -18.79 -28.36
N CYS A 27 -43.54 -20.10 -28.21
CA CYS A 27 -44.76 -20.78 -28.66
C CYS A 27 -45.52 -21.28 -27.42
N VAL A 28 -46.74 -20.78 -27.28
CA VAL A 28 -47.76 -21.24 -26.35
C VAL A 28 -48.45 -22.47 -26.96
N SER A 29 -48.68 -23.50 -26.16
CA SER A 29 -49.67 -24.55 -26.42
C SER A 29 -50.26 -24.94 -25.08
N GLY A 30 -51.54 -24.61 -24.88
CA GLY A 30 -52.30 -24.98 -23.70
C GLY A 30 -52.86 -26.39 -23.81
N SER A 31 -52.95 -27.05 -22.65
CA SER A 31 -53.95 -28.08 -22.34
C SER A 31 -54.05 -28.17 -20.82
N ASP A 32 -55.25 -27.88 -20.32
CA ASP A 32 -55.65 -27.92 -18.91
C ASP A 32 -55.52 -29.31 -18.29
N ALA A 33 -54.97 -29.38 -17.07
CA ALA A 33 -55.42 -30.25 -15.98
C ALA A 33 -54.77 -29.80 -14.67
N ASP A 34 -55.61 -29.58 -13.65
CA ASP A 34 -55.30 -29.21 -12.27
C ASP A 34 -54.09 -29.95 -11.66
N ASP A 35 -53.15 -29.18 -11.09
CA ASP A 35 -52.58 -29.52 -9.78
C ASP A 35 -52.05 -28.26 -9.08
N ILE A 36 -52.64 -27.91 -7.94
CA ILE A 36 -52.25 -26.79 -7.09
C ILE A 36 -50.98 -27.20 -6.33
N LYS A 37 -49.81 -26.74 -6.78
CA LYS A 37 -48.63 -26.59 -5.93
C LYS A 37 -48.09 -25.17 -6.06
N GLY A 38 -48.15 -24.45 -4.94
CA GLY A 38 -47.53 -23.13 -4.79
C GLY A 38 -46.03 -23.23 -4.99
N ASN A 39 -45.59 -23.00 -6.22
CA ASN A 39 -44.19 -22.89 -6.55
C ASN A 39 -43.79 -21.42 -6.32
N SER A 40 -43.20 -21.14 -5.15
CA SER A 40 -42.38 -19.94 -4.98
C SER A 40 -41.30 -20.01 -6.04
N SER A 41 -41.50 -19.28 -7.13
CA SER A 41 -40.51 -19.17 -8.19
C SER A 41 -39.56 -18.08 -7.74
N THR A 42 -38.47 -18.48 -7.08
CA THR A 42 -37.35 -17.58 -6.81
C THR A 42 -36.79 -17.17 -8.17
N VAL A 43 -37.15 -15.97 -8.61
CA VAL A 43 -36.48 -15.34 -9.74
C VAL A 43 -35.09 -15.01 -9.22
N THR A 44 -34.06 -15.74 -9.66
CA THR A 44 -32.67 -15.28 -9.52
C THR A 44 -32.62 -13.94 -10.22
N SER A 45 -32.61 -12.85 -9.44
CA SER A 45 -32.54 -11.53 -10.02
C SER A 45 -31.22 -11.46 -10.80
N SER A 46 -31.29 -11.15 -12.09
CA SER A 46 -30.10 -10.94 -12.94
C SER A 46 -29.42 -9.59 -12.65
N SER A 47 -29.74 -8.99 -11.50
CA SER A 47 -29.22 -7.71 -11.04
C SER A 47 -27.94 -7.98 -10.27
N ALA A 48 -26.87 -7.21 -10.57
CA ALA A 48 -25.62 -7.24 -9.83
C ALA A 48 -25.77 -6.81 -8.35
N GLY A 49 -26.98 -6.43 -7.93
CA GLY A 49 -27.33 -6.08 -6.57
C GLY A 49 -27.07 -4.61 -6.27
N SER A 50 -26.86 -4.33 -4.98
CA SER A 50 -26.56 -2.99 -4.45
C SER A 50 -25.29 -3.01 -3.61
N VAL A 51 -24.66 -1.84 -3.49
CA VAL A 51 -23.48 -1.63 -2.65
C VAL A 51 -23.65 -0.36 -1.83
N ALA A 52 -23.30 -0.44 -0.55
CA ALA A 52 -23.16 0.72 0.32
C ALA A 52 -21.72 0.81 0.81
N LEU A 53 -21.07 1.91 0.47
CA LEU A 53 -19.66 2.15 0.77
C LEU A 53 -19.52 3.13 1.94
N PHE A 54 -18.79 2.73 2.98
CA PHE A 54 -18.52 3.54 4.16
C PHE A 54 -17.01 3.72 4.31
N THR A 55 -16.51 4.93 4.05
CA THR A 55 -15.06 5.22 4.10
C THR A 55 -14.71 6.30 5.13
N PRO A 56 -13.45 6.32 5.61
CA PRO A 56 -12.92 7.47 6.32
C PRO A 56 -12.90 8.71 5.42
N SER A 57 -12.93 9.88 6.05
CA SER A 57 -12.53 11.14 5.42
C SER A 57 -11.02 11.12 5.26
N ASP A 58 -10.53 11.58 4.11
CA ASP A 58 -9.09 11.73 3.91
C ASP A 58 -8.52 12.71 4.94
N GLY A 59 -7.35 12.39 5.48
CA GLY A 59 -6.63 13.29 6.38
C GLY A 59 -6.25 14.59 5.66
N ILE A 60 -6.39 15.73 6.34
CA ILE A 60 -5.90 17.02 5.82
C ILE A 60 -4.38 16.98 5.80
N THR A 61 -3.80 17.02 4.60
CA THR A 61 -2.37 17.33 4.40
C THR A 61 -2.29 18.78 3.92
N LEU A 62 -1.74 19.68 4.74
CA LEU A 62 -1.69 21.11 4.43
C LEU A 62 -0.60 21.48 3.39
N ASN A 63 0.28 20.55 3.04
CA ASN A 63 1.38 20.76 2.11
C ASN A 63 1.18 19.96 0.80
N GLN A 64 1.98 20.25 -0.22
CA GLN A 64 1.96 19.52 -1.50
C GLN A 64 2.51 18.08 -1.40
N GLN A 65 2.94 17.65 -0.20
CA GLN A 65 3.47 16.32 0.08
C GLN A 65 2.32 15.36 0.43
N THR A 66 1.36 15.25 -0.50
CA THR A 66 0.20 14.38 -0.32
C THR A 66 0.41 13.06 -1.09
N PRO A 67 0.34 11.91 -0.40
CA PRO A 67 0.31 10.61 -1.07
C PRO A 67 -0.89 10.48 -2.01
N LEU A 68 -0.73 9.73 -3.10
CA LEU A 68 -1.84 9.40 -4.01
C LEU A 68 -2.82 8.38 -3.40
N ASN A 69 -2.37 7.56 -2.46
CA ASN A 69 -3.18 6.58 -1.76
C ASN A 69 -4.21 7.27 -0.84
N LYS A 70 -5.41 7.57 -1.35
CA LYS A 70 -6.45 8.41 -0.72
C LYS A 70 -7.84 7.87 -1.00
N TRP A 71 -8.73 7.83 0.02
CA TRP A 71 -10.10 7.34 -0.15
C TRP A 71 -10.88 8.17 -1.15
N ALA A 72 -10.69 9.50 -1.21
CA ALA A 72 -11.34 10.34 -2.22
C ALA A 72 -10.92 10.01 -3.67
N LYS A 73 -9.86 9.23 -3.86
CA LYS A 73 -9.43 8.72 -5.17
C LYS A 73 -9.90 7.29 -5.42
N LEU A 74 -9.87 6.40 -4.42
CA LEU A 74 -10.37 5.04 -4.56
C LEU A 74 -11.90 5.00 -4.77
N VAL A 75 -12.65 5.83 -4.07
CA VAL A 75 -14.13 5.82 -4.12
C VAL A 75 -14.66 6.02 -5.56
N PRO A 76 -14.18 7.03 -6.34
CA PRO A 76 -14.55 7.15 -7.74
C PRO A 76 -14.14 5.95 -8.60
N ASP A 77 -12.94 5.42 -8.42
CA ASP A 77 -12.44 4.25 -9.18
C ASP A 77 -13.30 3.02 -8.91
N LEU A 78 -13.63 2.77 -7.64
CA LEU A 78 -14.50 1.69 -7.21
C LEU A 78 -15.94 1.87 -7.69
N THR A 79 -16.48 3.10 -7.63
CA THR A 79 -17.83 3.39 -8.17
C THR A 79 -17.89 3.09 -9.66
N LYS A 80 -16.85 3.48 -10.41
CA LYS A 80 -16.73 3.19 -11.83
C LYS A 80 -16.65 1.68 -12.07
N ALA A 81 -15.81 0.96 -11.35
CA ALA A 81 -15.66 -0.48 -11.47
C ALA A 81 -16.96 -1.24 -11.15
N LEU A 82 -17.72 -0.82 -10.12
CA LEU A 82 -19.03 -1.38 -9.79
C LEU A 82 -20.04 -1.20 -10.94
N VAL A 83 -20.06 -0.01 -11.56
CA VAL A 83 -20.91 0.23 -12.74
C VAL A 83 -20.48 -0.62 -13.94
N GLU A 84 -19.17 -0.73 -14.19
CA GLU A 84 -18.63 -1.58 -15.25
C GLU A 84 -18.90 -3.07 -15.01
N ALA A 85 -18.99 -3.49 -13.74
CA ALA A 85 -19.40 -4.84 -13.33
C ALA A 85 -20.92 -5.09 -13.44
N GLY A 86 -21.70 -4.10 -13.91
CA GLY A 86 -23.13 -4.24 -14.20
C GLY A 86 -24.06 -3.72 -13.10
N MET A 87 -23.53 -3.06 -12.06
CA MET A 87 -24.37 -2.44 -11.03
C MET A 87 -24.96 -1.11 -11.49
N GLU A 88 -26.24 -0.89 -11.24
CA GLU A 88 -26.86 0.39 -11.54
C GLU A 88 -26.30 1.47 -10.63
N LYS A 89 -25.99 2.64 -11.20
CA LYS A 89 -25.45 3.78 -10.43
C LYS A 89 -26.36 4.20 -9.26
N GLY A 90 -27.68 4.04 -9.39
CA GLY A 90 -28.65 4.32 -8.32
C GLY A 90 -28.57 3.35 -7.14
N ASN A 91 -27.97 2.18 -7.33
CA ASN A 91 -27.82 1.12 -6.32
C ASN A 91 -26.46 1.17 -5.62
N ILE A 92 -25.65 2.20 -5.91
CA ILE A 92 -24.36 2.44 -5.26
C ILE A 92 -24.51 3.67 -4.38
N SER A 93 -24.42 3.48 -3.06
CA SER A 93 -24.41 4.57 -2.09
C SER A 93 -23.03 4.71 -1.46
N HIS A 94 -22.66 5.93 -1.09
CA HIS A 94 -21.39 6.22 -0.43
C HIS A 94 -21.58 7.21 0.70
N LYS A 95 -20.95 6.92 1.85
CA LYS A 95 -20.90 7.79 3.02
C LYS A 95 -19.45 7.88 3.52
N THR A 96 -19.03 9.10 3.78
CA THR A 96 -17.73 9.39 4.40
C THR A 96 -17.90 9.84 5.84
N SER A 97 -17.00 9.43 6.73
CA SER A 97 -16.99 9.81 8.15
C SER A 97 -15.59 10.15 8.62
N ASP A 98 -15.43 11.16 9.47
CA ASP A 98 -14.15 11.60 10.04
C ASP A 98 -13.84 11.00 11.41
N SER A 99 -14.77 10.24 11.99
CA SER A 99 -14.61 9.53 13.26
C SER A 99 -15.33 8.18 13.24
N LEU A 100 -14.86 7.26 14.08
CA LEU A 100 -15.50 5.96 14.28
C LEU A 100 -16.92 6.10 14.84
N ASP A 101 -17.16 7.08 15.73
CA ASP A 101 -18.50 7.34 16.26
C ASP A 101 -19.49 7.70 15.15
N LYS A 102 -19.13 8.64 14.27
CA LYS A 102 -20.00 9.03 13.14
C LYS A 102 -20.19 7.90 12.15
N GLN A 103 -19.12 7.14 11.86
CA GLN A 103 -19.20 6.03 10.91
C GLN A 103 -20.10 4.90 11.43
N SER A 104 -19.92 4.49 12.68
CA SER A 104 -20.73 3.43 13.30
C SER A 104 -22.21 3.82 13.40
N ARG A 105 -22.54 5.10 13.65
CA ARG A 105 -23.93 5.60 13.58
C ARG A 105 -24.47 5.56 12.15
N ALA A 106 -23.69 6.02 11.17
CA ALA A 106 -24.11 6.01 9.78
C ALA A 106 -24.40 4.59 9.25
N ILE A 107 -23.57 3.61 9.66
CA ILE A 107 -23.78 2.20 9.32
C ILE A 107 -25.01 1.65 10.04
N GLN A 108 -25.18 1.95 11.33
CA GLN A 108 -26.36 1.54 12.10
C GLN A 108 -27.65 2.07 11.47
N ASP A 109 -27.70 3.38 11.17
CA ASP A 109 -28.85 4.04 10.55
C ASP A 109 -29.17 3.40 9.19
N PHE A 110 -28.14 3.15 8.37
CA PHE A 110 -28.30 2.50 7.08
C PHE A 110 -28.90 1.09 7.22
N VAL A 111 -28.32 0.25 8.08
CA VAL A 111 -28.79 -1.14 8.28
C VAL A 111 -30.22 -1.15 8.81
N VAL A 112 -30.53 -0.35 9.84
CA VAL A 112 -31.88 -0.28 10.41
C VAL A 112 -32.91 0.24 9.41
N SER A 113 -32.57 1.27 8.62
CA SER A 113 -33.47 1.81 7.60
C SER A 113 -33.76 0.77 6.50
N HIS A 114 -32.73 0.08 6.00
CA HIS A 114 -32.86 -0.94 4.97
C HIS A 114 -33.76 -2.11 5.42
N LEU A 115 -33.62 -2.56 6.67
CA LEU A 115 -34.45 -3.62 7.24
C LEU A 115 -35.91 -3.17 7.47
N SER A 116 -36.12 -1.90 7.78
CA SER A 116 -37.47 -1.34 7.97
C SER A 116 -38.24 -1.18 6.66
N GLU A 117 -37.54 -0.81 5.58
CA GLU A 117 -38.10 -0.68 4.24
C GLU A 117 -38.48 -2.04 3.66
N THR A 118 -37.62 -3.05 3.82
CA THR A 118 -37.88 -4.43 3.38
C THR A 118 -38.97 -5.14 4.19
N GLY A 119 -39.19 -4.75 5.46
CA GLY A 119 -40.28 -5.26 6.30
C GLY A 119 -41.68 -4.73 5.96
N SER A 120 -41.80 -3.65 5.16
CA SER A 120 -43.07 -2.96 4.89
C SER A 120 -43.74 -3.35 3.56
N SER A 121 -43.10 -4.16 2.71
CA SER A 121 -43.56 -4.47 1.34
C SER A 121 -44.29 -5.83 1.22
N ASN A 122 -45.34 -6.05 2.03
CA ASN A 122 -46.15 -7.28 1.97
C ASN A 122 -47.50 -7.13 1.24
N ASP A 123 -47.67 -6.15 0.33
CA ASP A 123 -48.92 -6.02 -0.45
C ASP A 123 -48.75 -5.73 -1.96
N SER A 124 -47.59 -6.05 -2.53
CA SER A 124 -47.47 -6.15 -3.99
C SER A 124 -46.45 -7.21 -4.37
N LYS A 125 -46.85 -8.06 -5.32
CA LYS A 125 -46.25 -9.35 -5.67
C LYS A 125 -44.93 -9.22 -6.46
N ILE A 126 -43.99 -8.39 -6.00
CA ILE A 126 -42.57 -8.37 -6.40
C ILE A 126 -41.75 -8.02 -5.16
N THR A 127 -41.19 -9.03 -4.52
CA THR A 127 -40.20 -8.89 -3.44
C THR A 127 -38.84 -8.54 -4.07
N ILE A 128 -38.31 -7.34 -3.83
CA ILE A 128 -36.86 -7.12 -3.98
C ILE A 128 -36.25 -7.71 -2.72
N ALA A 129 -35.60 -8.86 -2.84
CA ALA A 129 -35.05 -9.57 -1.70
C ALA A 129 -33.87 -8.76 -1.09
N PRO A 130 -33.76 -8.67 0.26
CA PRO A 130 -32.58 -8.14 0.95
C PRO A 130 -31.27 -8.92 0.67
N GLU A 131 -31.33 -9.96 -0.16
CA GLU A 131 -30.30 -10.97 -0.41
C GLU A 131 -29.15 -10.48 -1.33
N ASN A 132 -29.29 -9.32 -1.99
CA ASN A 132 -28.35 -8.87 -3.01
C ASN A 132 -27.67 -7.53 -2.65
N MET A 133 -27.22 -7.37 -1.40
CA MET A 133 -26.52 -6.17 -0.95
C MET A 133 -25.18 -6.51 -0.29
N THR A 134 -24.14 -5.74 -0.66
CA THR A 134 -22.84 -5.78 0.01
C THR A 134 -22.54 -4.44 0.69
N LEU A 135 -22.15 -4.47 1.96
CA LEU A 135 -21.57 -3.36 2.68
C LEU A 135 -20.04 -3.39 2.51
N LEU A 136 -19.49 -2.35 1.91
CA LEU A 136 -18.05 -2.12 1.84
C LEU A 136 -17.66 -1.14 2.94
N VAL A 137 -16.91 -1.61 3.94
CA VAL A 137 -16.64 -0.82 5.15
C VAL A 137 -15.14 -0.72 5.34
N ALA A 138 -14.62 0.51 5.33
CA ALA A 138 -13.27 0.83 5.79
C ALA A 138 -13.37 1.45 7.19
N PRO A 139 -13.14 0.68 8.28
CA PRO A 139 -13.27 1.19 9.64
C PRO A 139 -12.39 2.43 9.87
N VAL A 140 -12.96 3.49 10.45
CA VAL A 140 -12.18 4.66 10.85
C VAL A 140 -11.29 4.31 12.05
N VAL A 141 -9.98 4.47 11.88
CA VAL A 141 -8.95 4.32 12.91
C VAL A 141 -8.24 5.66 13.11
N LYS A 142 -7.69 5.90 14.30
CA LYS A 142 -6.92 7.12 14.59
C LYS A 142 -5.54 6.99 13.93
N SER A 143 -5.31 7.67 12.81
CA SER A 143 -3.98 7.79 12.21
C SER A 143 -3.10 8.78 13.00
N ASP A 144 -1.90 8.36 13.38
CA ASP A 144 -0.84 9.25 13.87
C ASP A 144 -0.19 10.05 12.71
N ALA A 145 0.67 11.02 13.04
CA ALA A 145 1.33 11.86 12.05
C ALA A 145 2.34 11.08 11.19
N SER A 146 2.94 10.02 11.73
CA SER A 146 3.94 9.19 11.06
C SER A 146 3.35 8.33 9.92
N THR A 147 2.14 7.80 10.09
CA THR A 147 1.45 6.94 9.12
C THR A 147 0.81 7.72 7.96
N ARG A 148 0.42 8.98 8.18
CA ARG A 148 -0.18 9.86 7.14
C ARG A 148 0.69 10.04 5.91
N GLN A 149 2.01 9.93 6.06
CA GLN A 149 2.97 10.06 4.96
C GLN A 149 2.96 8.85 4.01
N TYR A 150 2.27 7.76 4.33
CA TYR A 150 2.20 6.58 3.46
C TYR A 150 0.85 6.48 2.70
N GLY A 151 -0.10 7.35 3.06
CA GLY A 151 -1.45 7.39 2.51
C GLY A 151 -2.50 6.81 3.45
N ASP A 152 -3.76 6.94 3.05
CA ASP A 152 -4.91 6.68 3.94
C ASP A 152 -5.33 5.21 3.96
N TYR A 153 -4.65 4.34 3.21
CA TYR A 153 -4.92 2.90 3.13
C TYR A 153 -4.08 2.06 4.07
N VAL A 154 -3.07 2.66 4.72
CA VAL A 154 -2.17 1.94 5.61
C VAL A 154 -3.00 1.21 6.66
N SER A 155 -2.93 -0.11 6.60
CA SER A 155 -3.81 -0.96 7.38
C SER A 155 -3.48 -0.86 8.86
N GLN A 156 -4.51 -0.74 9.69
CA GLN A 156 -4.45 -0.77 11.15
C GLN A 156 -5.53 -1.72 11.68
N GLU A 157 -5.33 -2.22 12.89
CA GLU A 157 -6.33 -3.04 13.58
C GLU A 157 -7.17 -2.19 14.54
N LEU A 158 -8.49 -2.29 14.43
CA LEU A 158 -9.42 -1.69 15.39
C LEU A 158 -9.66 -2.66 16.56
N ASN A 159 -9.06 -2.34 17.70
CA ASN A 159 -9.26 -3.08 18.95
C ASN A 159 -10.65 -2.78 19.54
N THR A 160 -11.42 -3.83 19.85
CA THR A 160 -12.75 -3.74 20.46
C THR A 160 -12.75 -3.96 21.98
N ASN A 161 -11.61 -4.31 22.56
CA ASN A 161 -11.50 -4.59 24.00
C ASN A 161 -11.01 -3.34 24.74
N GLY A 162 -11.94 -2.53 25.21
CA GLY A 162 -11.70 -1.51 26.23
C GLY A 162 -11.49 -2.14 27.60
N THR A 163 -10.36 -2.79 27.82
CA THR A 163 -9.76 -2.88 29.16
C THR A 163 -8.34 -2.43 28.97
N GLY A 164 -8.05 -1.20 29.39
CA GLY A 164 -6.68 -0.71 29.45
C GLY A 164 -5.82 -1.75 30.16
N GLU A 165 -4.71 -2.13 29.53
CA GLU A 165 -3.60 -2.69 30.27
C GLU A 165 -3.13 -1.58 31.21
N GLU A 166 -3.67 -1.57 32.43
CA GLU A 166 -3.03 -0.89 33.54
C GLU A 166 -1.61 -1.43 33.59
N GLY A 167 -0.65 -0.55 33.35
CA GLY A 167 0.75 -0.85 33.58
C GLY A 167 0.88 -1.47 34.95
N THR A 168 1.48 -2.65 35.00
CA THR A 168 1.87 -3.30 36.25
C THR A 168 2.95 -2.45 36.90
N ASP A 169 2.55 -1.42 37.63
CA ASP A 169 3.39 -0.80 38.65
C ASP A 169 3.42 -1.78 39.82
N ASN A 170 4.46 -2.63 39.80
CA ASN A 170 4.92 -3.35 40.97
C ASN A 170 5.48 -2.34 41.97
N ASP A 171 4.61 -1.69 42.74
CA ASP A 171 5.00 -1.06 43.99
C ASP A 171 4.59 -1.94 45.17
N ASP A 172 5.61 -2.66 45.61
CA ASP A 172 5.72 -3.42 46.84
C ASP A 172 5.46 -2.50 48.05
N ASN A 173 4.34 -2.68 48.74
CA ASN A 173 4.32 -2.37 50.17
C ASN A 173 3.24 -3.15 50.94
N SER A 174 3.72 -3.94 51.89
CA SER A 174 2.99 -4.65 52.93
C SER A 174 2.32 -3.70 53.92
N ASP A 175 1.05 -3.94 54.27
CA ASP A 175 0.65 -4.38 55.62
C ASP A 175 -0.88 -4.23 55.89
N ASN A 176 -1.41 -5.32 56.47
CA ASN A 176 -2.48 -5.45 57.47
C ASN A 176 -3.99 -5.20 57.19
N ASP A 177 -4.69 -6.31 57.43
CA ASP A 177 -5.88 -6.53 58.29
C ASP A 177 -7.31 -6.11 57.90
N ASP A 178 -8.13 -7.16 57.85
CA ASP A 178 -9.43 -7.37 58.47
C ASP A 178 -10.72 -6.64 58.00
N ASN A 179 -11.56 -7.48 57.36
CA ASN A 179 -12.93 -7.83 57.75
C ASN A 179 -14.10 -6.82 57.60
N ALA A 180 -15.22 -7.41 57.12
CA ALA A 180 -16.62 -7.07 57.35
C ALA A 180 -17.39 -6.24 56.29
N THR A 181 -18.29 -6.98 55.64
CA THR A 181 -19.61 -6.61 55.07
C THR A 181 -20.20 -5.24 55.41
N SER A 182 -20.67 -4.52 54.39
CA SER A 182 -22.01 -3.89 54.41
C SER A 182 -22.50 -3.56 53.01
N HIS A 183 -23.77 -3.88 52.76
CA HIS A 183 -24.58 -3.34 51.66
C HIS A 183 -24.73 -1.83 51.85
N GLU A 184 -24.45 -1.05 50.81
CA GLU A 184 -25.13 0.23 50.62
C GLU A 184 -25.30 0.53 49.13
N SER A 185 -26.53 0.91 48.80
CA SER A 185 -27.00 1.29 47.48
C SER A 185 -26.56 2.73 47.25
N GLY A 186 -25.54 2.91 46.41
CA GLY A 186 -25.04 4.22 45.98
C GLY A 186 -25.55 4.55 44.59
N GLU A 187 -26.21 5.70 44.49
CA GLU A 187 -26.71 6.33 43.26
C GLU A 187 -25.69 6.31 42.12
N VAL A 188 -26.18 6.02 40.91
CA VAL A 188 -25.43 6.13 39.65
C VAL A 188 -25.13 7.61 39.42
N ASN A 189 -23.94 8.03 39.84
CA ASN A 189 -23.40 9.33 39.50
C ASN A 189 -22.86 9.23 38.07
N GLY A 190 -23.35 10.09 37.18
CA GLY A 190 -22.93 10.14 35.79
C GLY A 190 -21.44 10.47 35.69
N GLY A 191 -20.61 9.44 35.51
CA GLY A 191 -19.20 9.60 35.18
C GLY A 191 -19.09 10.23 33.80
N GLU A 192 -18.23 11.26 33.68
CA GLU A 192 -17.83 11.79 32.39
C GLU A 192 -17.28 10.65 31.54
N THR A 193 -17.88 10.45 30.36
CA THR A 193 -17.46 9.42 29.41
C THR A 193 -16.07 9.80 28.92
N THR A 194 -15.08 8.91 29.08
CA THR A 194 -13.74 9.21 28.59
C THR A 194 -13.69 9.05 27.07
N PRO A 195 -12.76 9.72 26.36
CA PRO A 195 -12.58 9.51 24.91
C PRO A 195 -12.32 8.05 24.51
N ASP A 196 -11.77 7.24 25.41
CA ASP A 196 -11.53 5.82 25.18
C ASP A 196 -12.83 5.00 25.35
N ASP A 197 -13.70 5.37 26.30
CA ASP A 197 -15.04 4.79 26.43
C ASP A 197 -15.91 5.07 25.19
N GLU A 198 -15.85 6.30 24.66
CA GLU A 198 -16.57 6.67 23.43
C GLU A 198 -16.10 5.85 22.23
N GLN A 199 -14.80 5.62 22.11
CA GLN A 199 -14.22 4.81 21.05
C GLN A 199 -14.62 3.34 21.17
N SER A 200 -14.62 2.78 22.39
CA SER A 200 -15.10 1.41 22.64
C SER A 200 -16.58 1.25 22.28
N GLN A 201 -17.43 2.18 22.72
CA GLN A 201 -18.86 2.16 22.40
C GLN A 201 -19.13 2.30 20.89
N ALA A 202 -18.32 3.10 20.19
CA ALA A 202 -18.42 3.22 18.74
C ALA A 202 -17.99 1.93 18.03
N ALA A 203 -16.93 1.25 18.50
CA ALA A 203 -16.49 -0.03 17.98
C ALA A 203 -17.55 -1.13 18.21
N ASP A 204 -18.14 -1.21 19.40
CA ASP A 204 -19.20 -2.17 19.73
C ASP A 204 -20.46 -1.96 18.87
N ARG A 205 -20.85 -0.70 18.67
CA ARG A 205 -21.96 -0.33 17.79
C ARG A 205 -21.68 -0.72 16.34
N LEU A 206 -20.46 -0.49 15.86
CA LEU A 206 -20.04 -0.90 14.52
C LEU A 206 -20.21 -2.42 14.37
N VAL A 207 -19.58 -3.21 15.26
CA VAL A 207 -19.63 -4.68 15.19
C VAL A 207 -21.06 -5.21 15.26
N SER A 208 -21.89 -4.66 16.14
CA SER A 208 -23.29 -5.05 16.28
C SER A 208 -24.11 -4.75 15.01
N SER A 209 -23.86 -3.61 14.37
CA SER A 209 -24.54 -3.23 13.12
C SER A 209 -24.12 -4.13 11.95
N LEU A 210 -22.83 -4.47 11.86
CA LEU A 210 -22.32 -5.37 10.82
C LEU A 210 -22.83 -6.81 11.00
N LYS A 211 -22.89 -7.31 12.24
CA LYS A 211 -23.50 -8.61 12.54
C LYS A 211 -24.98 -8.64 12.16
N LEU A 212 -25.73 -7.59 12.52
CA LEU A 212 -27.14 -7.47 12.14
C LEU A 212 -27.32 -7.47 10.62
N ALA A 213 -26.44 -6.80 9.88
CA ALA A 213 -26.46 -6.82 8.42
C ALA A 213 -26.25 -8.24 7.86
N GLN A 214 -25.24 -8.96 8.34
CA GLN A 214 -24.97 -10.36 7.92
C GLN A 214 -26.10 -11.32 8.29
N GLU A 215 -26.63 -11.22 9.51
CA GLU A 215 -27.78 -12.03 9.96
C GLU A 215 -29.04 -11.78 9.14
N SER A 216 -29.14 -10.60 8.52
CA SER A 216 -30.24 -10.21 7.64
C SER A 216 -30.01 -10.54 6.16
N GLY A 217 -28.89 -11.19 5.82
CA GLY A 217 -28.57 -11.65 4.47
C GLY A 217 -27.76 -10.67 3.62
N MET A 218 -27.26 -9.56 4.18
CA MET A 218 -26.29 -8.71 3.50
C MET A 218 -24.88 -9.29 3.62
N HIS A 219 -24.02 -9.02 2.65
CA HIS A 219 -22.60 -9.33 2.76
C HIS A 219 -21.83 -8.16 3.34
N VAL A 220 -20.77 -8.43 4.11
CA VAL A 220 -19.86 -7.42 4.63
C VAL A 220 -18.44 -7.70 4.14
N ILE A 221 -17.87 -6.73 3.42
CA ILE A 221 -16.45 -6.73 3.05
C ILE A 221 -15.76 -5.60 3.82
N LEU A 222 -14.75 -5.96 4.61
CA LEU A 222 -13.89 -4.98 5.28
C LEU A 222 -12.74 -4.53 4.36
N LEU A 223 -12.41 -3.25 4.38
CA LEU A 223 -11.41 -2.61 3.53
C LEU A 223 -10.27 -2.03 4.38
N GLY A 224 -9.07 -2.60 4.27
CA GLY A 224 -7.83 -2.12 4.89
C GLY A 224 -7.75 -2.33 6.39
N ASN A 225 -8.65 -1.75 7.16
CA ASN A 225 -8.63 -1.89 8.61
C ASN A 225 -9.46 -3.10 9.03
N SER A 226 -8.87 -3.93 9.87
CA SER A 226 -9.53 -5.08 10.49
C SER A 226 -10.22 -4.68 11.79
N ILE A 227 -11.10 -5.55 12.30
CA ILE A 227 -11.75 -5.39 13.60
C ILE A 227 -11.50 -6.66 14.39
N THR A 228 -10.93 -6.55 15.59
CA THR A 228 -10.57 -7.71 16.42
C THR A 228 -11.77 -8.62 16.67
N GLY A 229 -11.61 -9.91 16.33
CA GLY A 229 -12.63 -10.93 16.57
C GLY A 229 -13.89 -10.86 15.71
N TYR A 230 -13.96 -9.96 14.71
CA TYR A 230 -15.06 -9.89 13.75
C TYR A 230 -14.74 -10.69 12.48
N GLU A 231 -15.71 -11.46 11.98
CA GLU A 231 -15.59 -12.30 10.78
C GLU A 231 -16.39 -11.69 9.61
N PRO A 232 -15.75 -10.96 8.68
CA PRO A 232 -16.42 -10.48 7.47
C PRO A 232 -16.53 -11.58 6.42
N ASP A 233 -17.42 -11.40 5.43
CA ASP A 233 -17.54 -12.27 4.25
C ASP A 233 -16.26 -12.25 3.40
N ALA A 234 -15.59 -11.10 3.34
CA ALA A 234 -14.25 -10.96 2.79
C ALA A 234 -13.49 -9.77 3.42
N PHE A 235 -12.18 -9.78 3.25
CA PHE A 235 -11.29 -8.69 3.64
C PHE A 235 -10.49 -8.22 2.42
N VAL A 236 -10.30 -6.92 2.28
CA VAL A 236 -9.41 -6.36 1.26
C VAL A 236 -8.18 -5.84 1.97
N LYS A 237 -7.04 -6.46 1.69
CA LYS A 237 -5.74 -6.07 2.24
C LYS A 237 -5.10 -5.03 1.31
N PHE A 238 -4.84 -3.84 1.86
CA PHE A 238 -3.90 -2.88 1.26
C PHE A 238 -2.50 -3.08 1.86
N SER A 239 -1.53 -2.26 1.46
CA SER A 239 -0.18 -2.29 2.03
C SER A 239 -0.20 -1.99 3.52
N ASP A 240 0.49 -2.86 4.25
CA ASP A 240 0.95 -2.63 5.61
C ASP A 240 2.43 -2.18 5.60
N ALA A 241 2.93 -1.76 6.76
CA ALA A 241 4.31 -1.30 6.91
C ALA A 241 5.33 -2.34 6.42
N GLN A 242 5.10 -3.61 6.76
CA GLN A 242 5.95 -4.73 6.35
C GLN A 242 6.03 -4.87 4.84
N THR A 243 4.90 -4.79 4.14
CA THR A 243 4.83 -4.88 2.68
C THR A 243 5.56 -3.70 2.03
N ILE A 244 5.42 -2.49 2.58
CA ILE A 244 6.12 -1.28 2.12
C ILE A 244 7.63 -1.46 2.23
N GLY A 245 8.14 -1.81 3.42
CA GLY A 245 9.58 -2.02 3.63
C GLY A 245 10.14 -3.14 2.75
N LYS A 246 9.38 -4.25 2.62
CA LYS A 246 9.76 -5.39 1.79
C LYS A 246 9.89 -5.02 0.31
N ILE A 247 8.90 -4.33 -0.28
CA ILE A 247 8.98 -4.01 -1.71
C ILE A 247 10.16 -3.08 -2.02
N GLN A 248 10.41 -2.06 -1.19
CA GLN A 248 11.56 -1.17 -1.38
C GLN A 248 12.88 -1.96 -1.36
N ALA A 249 13.03 -2.86 -0.38
CA ALA A 249 14.19 -3.71 -0.25
C ALA A 249 14.35 -4.71 -1.41
N GLU A 250 13.27 -5.32 -1.91
CA GLU A 250 13.30 -6.22 -3.06
C GLU A 250 13.76 -5.49 -4.34
N LYS A 251 13.29 -4.25 -4.54
CA LYS A 251 13.69 -3.43 -5.68
C LYS A 251 15.16 -3.05 -5.58
N VAL A 252 15.64 -2.62 -4.41
CA VAL A 252 17.07 -2.36 -4.18
C VAL A 252 17.91 -3.60 -4.41
N LYS A 253 17.50 -4.75 -3.86
CA LYS A 253 18.17 -6.05 -4.05
C LYS A 253 18.34 -6.37 -5.54
N ALA A 254 17.25 -6.29 -6.30
CA ALA A 254 17.25 -6.60 -7.72
C ALA A 254 18.12 -5.61 -8.51
N LYS A 255 18.02 -4.31 -8.22
CA LYS A 255 18.73 -3.25 -8.95
C LYS A 255 20.24 -3.28 -8.70
N LEU A 256 20.67 -3.61 -7.49
CA LEU A 256 22.08 -3.74 -7.13
C LEU A 256 22.66 -5.14 -7.38
N GLU A 257 21.83 -6.08 -7.85
CA GLU A 257 22.17 -7.49 -8.09
C GLU A 257 22.88 -8.13 -6.89
N LEU A 258 22.32 -7.98 -5.69
CA LEU A 258 22.99 -8.39 -4.46
C LEU A 258 23.33 -9.89 -4.39
N ASP A 259 22.62 -10.71 -5.17
CA ASP A 259 22.94 -12.13 -5.34
C ASP A 259 24.31 -12.38 -6.00
N LYS A 260 24.86 -11.38 -6.68
CA LYS A 260 26.19 -11.39 -7.33
C LYS A 260 27.23 -10.54 -6.58
N ALA A 261 26.84 -9.86 -5.49
CA ALA A 261 27.75 -9.02 -4.72
C ALA A 261 28.78 -9.87 -3.96
N SER A 262 29.98 -9.31 -3.75
CA SER A 262 31.08 -9.95 -3.01
C SER A 262 31.47 -9.12 -1.79
N LYS A 263 32.01 -9.78 -0.76
CA LYS A 263 32.59 -9.12 0.42
C LYS A 263 33.82 -8.27 0.09
N ASP A 264 34.46 -8.51 -1.05
CA ASP A 264 35.61 -7.70 -1.50
C ASP A 264 35.18 -6.32 -2.03
N ASN A 265 33.89 -6.16 -2.34
CA ASN A 265 33.30 -4.91 -2.80
C ASN A 265 31.83 -4.84 -2.36
N PRO A 266 31.59 -4.72 -1.05
CA PRO A 266 30.24 -4.69 -0.50
C PRO A 266 29.47 -3.48 -1.05
N LYS A 267 28.15 -3.63 -1.17
CA LYS A 267 27.27 -2.52 -1.50
C LYS A 267 26.99 -1.71 -0.24
N GLN A 268 27.03 -0.40 -0.37
CA GLN A 268 26.81 0.53 0.74
C GLN A 268 25.33 0.93 0.76
N ILE A 269 24.58 0.53 1.79
CA ILE A 269 23.13 0.78 1.87
C ILE A 269 22.78 1.40 3.22
N GLU A 270 21.97 2.45 3.21
CA GLU A 270 21.36 3.00 4.42
C GLU A 270 19.84 2.86 4.43
N VAL A 271 19.28 2.75 5.63
CA VAL A 271 17.83 2.76 5.88
C VAL A 271 17.49 3.97 6.72
N LEU A 272 16.58 4.82 6.25
CA LEU A 272 16.05 5.94 7.02
C LEU A 272 14.61 5.66 7.39
N LEU A 273 14.44 5.18 8.63
CA LEU A 273 13.16 4.78 9.20
C LEU A 273 12.62 5.89 10.12
N PRO A 274 11.66 6.71 9.67
CA PRO A 274 11.02 7.68 10.56
C PRO A 274 10.20 6.95 11.62
N TYR A 275 10.23 7.47 12.85
CA TYR A 275 9.24 7.15 13.87
C TYR A 275 9.00 8.39 14.74
N GLU A 276 7.91 8.41 15.48
CA GLU A 276 7.66 9.42 16.50
C GLU A 276 7.81 8.75 17.87
N ALA A 277 8.64 9.31 18.74
CA ALA A 277 8.75 8.78 20.10
C ALA A 277 7.55 9.19 20.95
N LYS A 278 6.95 10.35 20.66
CA LYS A 278 5.83 10.94 21.38
C LYS A 278 4.90 11.69 20.45
N ASP A 279 3.60 11.68 20.77
CA ASP A 279 2.58 12.46 20.08
C ASP A 279 2.63 13.95 20.50
N ASP A 280 1.77 14.77 19.87
CA ASP A 280 1.63 16.20 20.18
C ASP A 280 1.31 16.49 21.66
N ASN A 281 0.79 15.50 22.38
CA ASN A 281 0.41 15.57 23.80
C ASN A 281 1.52 15.00 24.72
N GLY A 282 2.64 14.56 24.16
CA GLY A 282 3.77 14.00 24.90
C GLY A 282 3.61 12.53 25.32
N LYS A 283 2.57 11.82 24.84
CA LYS A 283 2.34 10.40 25.09
C LYS A 283 3.17 9.56 24.12
N ALA A 284 3.70 8.42 24.58
CA ALA A 284 4.43 7.50 23.71
C ALA A 284 3.54 7.03 22.54
N VAL A 285 4.07 7.12 21.31
CA VAL A 285 3.39 6.65 20.11
C VAL A 285 3.64 5.16 19.93
N ASP A 286 2.68 4.46 19.33
CA ASP A 286 2.86 3.09 18.91
C ASP A 286 4.01 2.97 17.89
N THR A 287 5.00 2.13 18.20
CA THR A 287 6.17 1.92 17.33
C THR A 287 6.01 0.74 16.37
N THR A 288 4.86 0.04 16.42
CA THR A 288 4.57 -1.16 15.61
C THR A 288 4.81 -0.92 14.13
N PHE A 289 4.38 0.22 13.59
CA PHE A 289 4.59 0.54 12.18
C PHE A 289 6.09 0.54 11.81
N ALA A 290 6.94 1.18 12.61
CA ALA A 290 8.38 1.23 12.34
C ALA A 290 9.03 -0.15 12.44
N GLN A 291 8.62 -0.94 13.43
CA GLN A 291 9.08 -2.32 13.63
C GLN A 291 8.74 -3.21 12.43
N GLU A 292 7.47 -3.19 12.00
CA GLU A 292 6.99 -3.98 10.87
C GLU A 292 7.64 -3.54 9.55
N ALA A 293 7.78 -2.24 9.32
CA ALA A 293 8.51 -1.71 8.16
C ALA A 293 9.94 -2.24 8.09
N PHE A 294 10.67 -2.18 9.22
CA PHE A 294 12.02 -2.73 9.27
C PHE A 294 12.04 -4.24 9.11
N GLN A 295 11.08 -4.96 9.70
CA GLN A 295 10.92 -6.40 9.49
C GLN A 295 10.77 -6.73 7.99
N GLY A 296 9.98 -5.93 7.26
CA GLY A 296 9.86 -6.04 5.80
C GLY A 296 11.21 -5.92 5.09
N ILE A 297 11.98 -4.88 5.42
CA ILE A 297 13.33 -4.65 4.87
C ILE A 297 14.28 -5.80 5.23
N TRP A 298 14.32 -6.18 6.51
CA TRP A 298 15.23 -7.17 7.05
C TRP A 298 14.98 -8.56 6.46
N SER A 299 13.71 -8.90 6.19
CA SER A 299 13.34 -10.15 5.52
C SER A 299 13.99 -10.34 4.14
N VAL A 300 14.40 -9.25 3.50
CA VAL A 300 15.05 -9.24 2.18
C VAL A 300 16.56 -9.01 2.30
N LEU A 301 17.00 -8.01 3.08
CA LEU A 301 18.40 -7.57 3.12
C LEU A 301 19.22 -8.21 4.23
N GLY A 302 18.59 -8.73 5.29
CA GLY A 302 19.30 -9.22 6.48
C GLY A 302 20.34 -10.29 6.18
N ALA A 303 19.99 -11.26 5.32
CA ALA A 303 20.92 -12.31 4.90
C ALA A 303 22.15 -11.79 4.14
N TYR A 304 22.08 -10.61 3.52
CA TYR A 304 23.20 -10.01 2.79
C TYR A 304 24.11 -9.17 3.72
N TYR A 305 23.53 -8.52 4.74
CA TYR A 305 24.29 -7.92 5.85
C TYR A 305 25.08 -8.99 6.61
N GLN A 306 24.43 -10.09 7.00
CA GLN A 306 25.07 -11.24 7.66
C GLN A 306 26.18 -11.88 6.82
N LYS A 307 26.04 -11.85 5.48
CA LYS A 307 27.10 -12.28 4.57
C LYS A 307 28.22 -11.24 4.41
N GLY A 308 28.04 -9.99 4.82
CA GLY A 308 29.00 -8.91 4.61
C GLY A 308 29.14 -8.48 3.15
N VAL A 309 28.11 -8.69 2.33
CA VAL A 309 28.06 -8.20 0.94
C VAL A 309 27.27 -6.88 0.81
N ILE A 310 26.60 -6.49 1.90
CA ILE A 310 26.10 -5.14 2.15
C ILE A 310 26.77 -4.63 3.42
N GLU A 311 27.06 -3.34 3.47
CA GLU A 311 27.46 -2.62 4.68
C GLU A 311 26.61 -1.35 4.83
N SER A 312 26.32 -0.97 6.07
CA SER A 312 25.81 0.35 6.41
C SER A 312 27.00 1.31 6.58
N PRO A 313 27.12 2.39 5.79
CA PRO A 313 28.18 3.38 5.95
C PRO A 313 28.35 3.91 7.36
N SER A 314 27.24 4.09 8.08
CA SER A 314 27.24 4.56 9.48
C SER A 314 27.56 3.48 10.50
N GLY A 315 27.53 2.21 10.10
CA GLY A 315 27.58 1.06 11.01
C GLY A 315 26.28 0.83 11.78
N ALA A 316 25.16 1.43 11.35
CA ALA A 316 23.85 1.21 11.97
C ALA A 316 23.36 -0.24 11.81
N LEU A 317 23.73 -0.88 10.71
CA LEU A 317 23.50 -2.30 10.48
C LEU A 317 24.80 -2.99 10.08
N ASP A 318 25.00 -4.19 10.61
CA ASP A 318 26.17 -5.02 10.39
C ASP A 318 25.80 -6.51 10.31
N ALA A 319 26.81 -7.38 10.33
CA ALA A 319 26.62 -8.81 10.23
C ALA A 319 25.98 -9.46 11.48
N ASP A 320 26.02 -8.77 12.63
CA ASP A 320 25.49 -9.24 13.91
C ASP A 320 24.07 -8.70 14.18
N SER A 321 23.64 -7.71 13.39
CA SER A 321 22.29 -7.16 13.45
C SER A 321 21.20 -8.22 13.17
N ALA A 322 20.01 -7.96 13.70
CA ALA A 322 18.84 -8.81 13.65
C ALA A 322 17.57 -8.00 13.34
N GLN A 323 16.44 -8.71 13.21
CA GLN A 323 15.14 -8.09 12.92
C GLN A 323 14.70 -7.09 14.01
N ASP A 324 15.12 -7.30 15.25
CA ASP A 324 14.69 -6.47 16.38
C ASP A 324 15.53 -5.17 16.53
N ASP A 325 16.60 -5.02 15.73
CA ASP A 325 17.51 -3.87 15.74
C ASP A 325 17.00 -2.67 14.93
N TRP A 326 15.69 -2.57 14.72
CA TRP A 326 15.04 -1.51 13.94
C TRP A 326 15.40 -0.10 14.44
N GLN A 327 15.64 0.05 15.75
CA GLN A 327 16.00 1.32 16.38
C GLN A 327 17.34 1.87 15.87
N ASN A 328 18.26 1.02 15.42
CA ASN A 328 19.56 1.47 14.92
C ASN A 328 19.43 2.29 13.64
N VAL A 329 18.39 2.01 12.85
CA VAL A 329 18.10 2.74 11.60
C VAL A 329 16.99 3.77 11.74
N ALA A 330 16.33 3.82 12.90
CA ALA A 330 15.28 4.76 13.20
C ALA A 330 15.81 6.16 13.53
N TYR A 331 14.96 7.19 13.32
CA TYR A 331 15.19 8.55 13.80
C TYR A 331 13.86 9.21 14.16
N ASP A 332 13.91 10.11 15.15
CA ASP A 332 12.73 10.86 15.60
C ASP A 332 12.32 11.91 14.56
N ALA A 333 11.21 11.65 13.88
CA ALA A 333 10.68 12.49 12.82
C ALA A 333 10.02 13.78 13.31
N SER A 334 9.82 13.93 14.63
CA SER A 334 9.26 15.16 15.22
C SER A 334 10.24 16.34 15.23
N GLN A 335 11.53 16.09 14.99
CA GLN A 335 12.57 17.11 15.01
C GLN A 335 12.66 17.85 13.66
N ASP A 336 12.88 19.17 13.72
CA ASP A 336 13.18 19.95 12.53
C ASP A 336 14.44 19.43 11.83
N ASN A 337 14.41 19.32 10.50
CA ASN A 337 15.52 18.82 9.68
C ASN A 337 16.01 17.40 10.05
N ALA A 338 15.19 16.59 10.74
CA ALA A 338 15.59 15.28 11.25
C ALA A 338 16.25 14.38 10.19
N VAL A 339 15.70 14.35 8.97
CA VAL A 339 16.25 13.57 7.85
C VAL A 339 17.64 14.06 7.47
N ALA A 340 17.80 15.37 7.29
CA ALA A 340 19.06 15.97 6.85
C ALA A 340 20.17 15.76 7.89
N ASP A 341 19.87 16.02 9.16
CA ASP A 341 20.83 15.86 10.25
C ASP A 341 21.23 14.39 10.44
N THR A 342 20.26 13.48 10.38
CA THR A 342 20.51 12.04 10.45
C THR A 342 21.39 11.58 9.30
N LEU A 343 21.06 11.98 8.06
CA LEU A 343 21.81 11.55 6.89
C LEU A 343 23.24 12.13 6.87
N LYS A 344 23.40 13.42 7.17
CA LYS A 344 24.72 14.07 7.28
C LYS A 344 25.59 13.41 8.34
N LYS A 345 25.02 13.04 9.48
CA LYS A 345 25.72 12.29 10.53
C LYS A 345 26.13 10.89 10.06
N ARG A 346 25.23 10.16 9.42
CA ARG A 346 25.48 8.77 8.97
C ARG A 346 26.47 8.68 7.82
N LEU A 347 26.50 9.68 6.95
CA LEU A 347 27.42 9.76 5.82
C LEU A 347 28.63 10.66 6.09
N ALA A 348 28.87 11.07 7.35
CA ALA A 348 29.98 11.92 7.72
C ALA A 348 31.31 11.32 7.23
N ALA A 349 32.03 12.08 6.41
CA ALA A 349 33.23 11.60 5.76
C ALA A 349 34.30 11.18 6.77
N LYS A 350 34.87 9.97 6.59
CA LYS A 350 35.99 9.46 7.42
C LYS A 350 37.29 10.27 7.23
N SER A 351 37.36 11.10 6.17
CA SER A 351 38.46 12.02 5.88
C SER A 351 37.92 13.25 5.15
N SER A 352 38.46 14.44 5.43
CA SER A 352 38.05 15.73 4.86
C SER A 352 38.13 15.86 3.32
N ALA A 353 38.65 14.85 2.62
CA ALA A 353 38.98 14.92 1.18
C ALA A 353 38.07 14.08 0.26
N SER A 354 37.09 13.32 0.78
CA SER A 354 36.21 12.47 -0.04
C SER A 354 34.83 12.26 0.61
N LEU A 355 33.77 12.21 -0.20
CA LEU A 355 32.44 11.82 0.25
C LEU A 355 32.41 10.35 0.67
N THR A 356 31.43 9.97 1.48
CA THR A 356 31.19 8.57 1.84
C THR A 356 30.44 7.88 0.72
N ARG A 357 30.98 6.79 0.16
CA ARG A 357 30.26 6.02 -0.86
C ARG A 357 28.93 5.50 -0.31
N ILE A 358 27.87 5.67 -1.10
CA ILE A 358 26.54 5.13 -0.83
C ILE A 358 25.96 4.62 -2.16
N ASP A 359 25.47 3.37 -2.19
CA ASP A 359 24.89 2.75 -3.38
C ASP A 359 23.34 2.81 -3.36
N ALA A 360 22.71 2.74 -2.18
CA ALA A 360 21.27 2.93 -2.03
C ALA A 360 20.87 3.49 -0.66
N ILE A 361 19.79 4.27 -0.62
CA ILE A 361 19.11 4.73 0.59
C ILE A 361 17.66 4.28 0.50
N ILE A 362 17.23 3.46 1.46
CA ILE A 362 15.83 3.13 1.66
C ILE A 362 15.21 4.26 2.46
N ALA A 363 14.60 5.21 1.76
CA ALA A 363 13.74 6.23 2.35
C ALA A 363 12.31 5.69 2.36
N MET A 364 11.74 5.55 3.57
CA MET A 364 10.50 4.79 3.75
C MET A 364 9.28 5.38 3.03
N ASN A 365 9.22 6.70 2.88
CA ASN A 365 8.17 7.39 2.12
C ASN A 365 8.76 8.53 1.27
N ASP A 366 7.92 9.10 0.40
CA ASP A 366 8.33 10.16 -0.53
C ASP A 366 8.68 11.49 0.17
N SER A 367 8.14 11.77 1.35
CA SER A 367 8.54 12.92 2.16
C SER A 367 10.01 12.80 2.59
N VAL A 368 10.38 11.65 3.17
CA VAL A 368 11.77 11.33 3.53
C VAL A 368 12.66 11.32 2.29
N ALA A 369 12.19 10.76 1.17
CA ALA A 369 12.95 10.72 -0.07
C ALA A 369 13.27 12.13 -0.58
N SER A 370 12.32 13.06 -0.50
CA SER A 370 12.51 14.47 -0.89
C SER A 370 13.64 15.13 -0.08
N ASP A 371 13.65 14.95 1.24
CA ASP A 371 14.67 15.52 2.12
C ASP A 371 16.04 14.85 1.92
N VAL A 372 16.07 13.54 1.66
CA VAL A 372 17.28 12.81 1.27
C VAL A 372 17.86 13.38 -0.02
N VAL A 373 17.03 13.58 -1.04
CA VAL A 373 17.46 14.15 -2.33
C VAL A 373 18.05 15.55 -2.12
N ALA A 374 17.38 16.43 -1.39
CA ALA A 374 17.89 17.77 -1.11
C ALA A 374 19.23 17.72 -0.34
N THR A 375 19.32 16.84 0.67
CA THR A 375 20.52 16.70 1.51
C THR A 375 21.71 16.14 0.72
N LEU A 376 21.52 15.13 -0.13
CA LEU A 376 22.58 14.58 -0.97
C LEU A 376 23.13 15.62 -1.96
N ASP A 377 22.26 16.49 -2.51
CA ASP A 377 22.67 17.57 -3.40
C ASP A 377 23.51 18.62 -2.65
N ASP A 378 23.07 19.04 -1.44
CA ASP A 378 23.82 19.93 -0.54
C ASP A 378 25.19 19.35 -0.14
N MET A 379 25.24 18.03 0.08
CA MET A 379 26.49 17.32 0.37
C MET A 379 27.41 17.16 -0.85
N GLY A 380 26.94 17.46 -2.07
CA GLY A 380 27.74 17.42 -3.28
C GLY A 380 27.79 16.05 -3.98
N TYR A 381 26.82 15.16 -3.74
CA TYR A 381 26.65 13.97 -4.57
C TYR A 381 26.17 14.37 -5.97
N THR A 382 26.68 13.69 -6.99
CA THR A 382 26.55 14.08 -8.40
C THR A 382 25.97 12.96 -9.25
N GLY A 383 25.28 13.34 -10.33
CA GLY A 383 24.57 12.41 -11.21
C GLY A 383 23.16 12.09 -10.73
N SER A 384 22.67 10.93 -11.12
CA SER A 384 21.33 10.40 -10.89
C SER A 384 21.34 8.88 -10.76
N ALA A 385 20.25 8.31 -10.25
CA ALA A 385 20.04 6.86 -10.25
C ALA A 385 19.97 6.25 -11.67
N ALA A 386 19.75 7.08 -12.70
CA ALA A 386 19.83 6.64 -14.09
C ALA A 386 21.27 6.32 -14.51
N ASP A 387 22.28 6.93 -13.88
CA ASP A 387 23.70 6.66 -14.19
C ASP A 387 24.18 5.30 -13.65
N ILE A 388 23.44 4.73 -12.69
CA ILE A 388 23.62 3.34 -12.22
C ILE A 388 23.11 2.34 -13.29
N ASN A 389 22.40 2.82 -14.33
CA ASN A 389 22.01 2.04 -15.51
C ASN A 389 22.16 2.85 -16.82
N PRO A 390 23.31 2.81 -17.51
CA PRO A 390 23.65 3.69 -18.63
C PRO A 390 22.77 3.55 -19.90
N GLN A 391 21.74 2.70 -19.88
CA GLN A 391 20.82 2.44 -20.99
C GLN A 391 19.54 3.31 -20.97
N ILE A 392 19.30 4.06 -19.89
CA ILE A 392 18.17 4.99 -19.78
C ILE A 392 18.73 6.41 -19.67
N THR A 393 18.76 7.14 -20.78
CA THR A 393 19.09 8.58 -20.75
C THR A 393 17.87 9.38 -20.31
N ILE A 394 18.06 10.51 -19.63
CA ILE A 394 16.97 11.44 -19.27
C ILE A 394 16.16 11.84 -20.53
N SER A 395 16.85 12.04 -21.66
CA SER A 395 16.19 12.29 -22.95
C SER A 395 15.34 11.10 -23.44
N GLY A 396 15.77 9.87 -23.20
CA GLY A 396 14.99 8.67 -23.47
C GLY A 396 13.77 8.52 -22.57
N ILE A 397 13.87 8.93 -21.29
CA ILE A 397 12.75 8.96 -20.34
C ILE A 397 11.67 9.94 -20.82
N VAL A 398 12.06 11.19 -21.09
CA VAL A 398 11.13 12.21 -21.60
C VAL A 398 10.54 11.78 -22.96
N GLY A 399 11.35 11.14 -23.81
CA GLY A 399 10.89 10.54 -25.06
C GLY A 399 9.86 9.44 -24.88
N ASN A 400 10.01 8.56 -23.89
CA ASN A 400 9.03 7.52 -23.56
C ASN A 400 7.73 8.11 -22.99
N ILE A 401 7.84 9.02 -22.03
CA ILE A 401 6.65 9.60 -21.39
C ILE A 401 5.82 10.43 -22.39
N THR A 402 6.48 11.08 -23.35
CA THR A 402 5.80 11.81 -24.44
C THR A 402 5.38 10.93 -25.63
N GLY A 403 5.52 9.60 -25.53
CA GLY A 403 5.06 8.64 -26.55
C GLY A 403 5.92 8.55 -27.81
N LYS A 404 7.19 8.99 -27.75
CA LYS A 404 8.10 9.09 -28.90
C LYS A 404 9.14 7.96 -28.98
N LYS A 405 9.38 7.17 -27.93
CA LYS A 405 10.41 6.11 -27.93
C LYS A 405 10.26 5.08 -26.80
N ASP A 406 10.35 3.78 -27.09
CA ASP A 406 10.44 2.73 -26.07
C ASP A 406 11.81 2.73 -25.35
N LEU A 407 11.81 2.53 -24.03
CA LEU A 407 13.03 2.37 -23.24
C LEU A 407 13.55 0.93 -23.33
N SER A 408 14.80 0.75 -23.76
CA SER A 408 15.44 -0.57 -23.80
C SER A 408 15.76 -1.06 -22.38
N ARG A 409 15.24 -2.26 -22.04
CA ARG A 409 15.49 -2.94 -20.75
C ARG A 409 16.49 -4.08 -20.98
N GLN A 410 17.75 -3.91 -20.59
CA GLN A 410 18.71 -5.01 -20.44
C GLN A 410 19.47 -4.89 -19.12
N ALA A 411 20.01 -6.02 -18.65
CA ALA A 411 20.69 -6.16 -17.37
C ALA A 411 21.91 -5.23 -17.23
N VAL A 412 22.20 -4.86 -15.98
CA VAL A 412 23.30 -3.97 -15.60
C VAL A 412 24.63 -4.56 -16.08
N PRO A 413 25.53 -3.79 -16.72
CA PRO A 413 26.89 -4.26 -17.00
C PRO A 413 27.63 -4.56 -15.69
N ASP A 414 28.33 -5.69 -15.63
CA ASP A 414 29.06 -6.14 -14.43
C ASP A 414 29.94 -5.02 -13.83
N PRO A 415 30.10 -4.98 -12.49
CA PRO A 415 31.08 -4.10 -11.89
C PRO A 415 32.44 -4.35 -12.53
N ILE A 416 33.09 -3.27 -12.97
CA ILE A 416 34.49 -3.28 -13.39
C ILE A 416 35.26 -4.05 -12.30
N LYS A 417 35.77 -5.24 -12.65
CA LYS A 417 36.73 -5.96 -11.81
C LYS A 417 37.80 -4.95 -11.39
N SER A 418 38.08 -4.85 -10.09
CA SER A 418 39.30 -4.17 -9.65
C SER A 418 40.47 -4.74 -10.47
N PRO A 419 41.37 -3.89 -11.01
CA PRO A 419 42.48 -4.38 -11.79
C PRO A 419 43.23 -5.42 -10.96
N GLU A 420 43.36 -6.63 -11.51
CA GLU A 420 44.21 -7.67 -10.94
C GLU A 420 45.59 -7.05 -10.74
N LYS A 421 46.12 -7.13 -9.51
CA LYS A 421 47.54 -6.86 -9.28
C LYS A 421 48.34 -8.00 -9.88
N ASP A 422 48.43 -8.02 -11.21
CA ASP A 422 49.40 -8.83 -11.91
C ASP A 422 50.77 -8.22 -11.69
N LYS A 423 51.52 -8.87 -10.80
CA LYS A 423 52.94 -8.62 -10.69
C LYS A 423 53.62 -9.03 -11.99
N ALA A 424 54.33 -8.04 -12.56
CA ALA A 424 55.48 -8.13 -13.44
C ALA A 424 55.22 -8.07 -14.96
N GLY A 425 55.67 -6.96 -15.57
CA GLY A 425 56.30 -7.01 -16.90
C GLY A 425 56.00 -5.84 -17.86
N THR A 426 56.87 -4.83 -17.85
CA THR A 426 57.29 -3.96 -18.99
C THR A 426 56.31 -2.98 -19.65
N GLU A 427 56.46 -1.71 -19.23
CA GLU A 427 56.55 -0.43 -19.96
C GLU A 427 55.62 0.01 -21.13
N THR A 428 55.16 1.27 -20.96
CA THR A 428 54.74 2.33 -21.92
C THR A 428 53.40 2.19 -22.65
N ASP A 429 52.37 2.94 -22.24
CA ASP A 429 52.10 4.32 -22.71
C ASP A 429 50.96 4.97 -21.88
N GLY A 430 51.00 6.29 -21.69
CA GLY A 430 50.32 7.00 -20.60
C GLY A 430 48.82 7.30 -20.79
N SER A 431 48.04 6.97 -19.76
CA SER A 431 47.02 7.87 -19.19
C SER A 431 46.85 7.54 -17.70
N ASP A 432 47.66 8.17 -16.85
CA ASP A 432 47.45 8.21 -15.40
C ASP A 432 46.17 9.02 -15.12
N THR A 433 44.99 8.43 -15.31
CA THR A 433 43.83 8.84 -14.54
C THR A 433 44.06 8.40 -13.11
N ASP A 434 44.69 9.30 -12.37
CA ASP A 434 45.01 9.26 -10.94
C ASP A 434 43.94 8.47 -10.14
N GLU A 435 44.33 7.34 -9.54
CA GLU A 435 43.47 6.41 -8.79
C GLU A 435 42.66 7.16 -7.70
N SER A 436 43.21 8.27 -7.21
CA SER A 436 42.57 9.21 -6.28
C SER A 436 41.37 9.96 -6.89
N THR A 437 41.40 10.30 -8.18
CA THR A 437 40.32 10.99 -8.89
C THR A 437 39.22 10.02 -9.29
N ALA A 438 39.58 8.79 -9.68
CA ALA A 438 38.62 7.72 -9.94
C ALA A 438 37.87 7.26 -8.68
N SER A 439 38.54 7.21 -7.52
CA SER A 439 37.89 6.94 -6.22
C SER A 439 36.95 8.07 -5.83
N LYS A 440 37.40 9.34 -5.89
CA LYS A 440 36.55 10.50 -5.59
C LYS A 440 35.30 10.56 -6.46
N ASN A 441 35.43 10.31 -7.76
CA ASN A 441 34.30 10.26 -8.68
C ASN A 441 33.36 9.08 -8.41
N ARG A 442 33.84 7.99 -7.78
CA ARG A 442 33.01 6.84 -7.40
C ARG A 442 32.23 7.12 -6.13
N ASP A 443 32.86 7.77 -5.16
CA ASP A 443 32.32 8.04 -3.84
C ASP A 443 31.30 9.19 -3.85
N SER A 444 31.42 10.11 -4.82
CA SER A 444 30.46 11.21 -5.05
C SER A 444 29.28 10.84 -5.95
N ARG A 445 29.11 9.57 -6.34
CA ARG A 445 28.01 9.17 -7.23
C ARG A 445 26.67 9.15 -6.49
N TRP A 446 25.64 9.62 -7.18
CA TRP A 446 24.27 9.59 -6.69
C TRP A 446 23.79 8.15 -6.40
N PRO A 447 23.22 7.87 -5.22
CA PRO A 447 22.69 6.55 -4.86
C PRO A 447 21.30 6.29 -5.45
N LEU A 448 20.83 5.04 -5.36
CA LEU A 448 19.40 4.75 -5.50
C LEU A 448 18.65 5.30 -4.28
N VAL A 449 17.66 6.18 -4.47
CA VAL A 449 16.77 6.64 -3.38
C VAL A 449 15.38 6.09 -3.60
N THR A 450 14.86 5.29 -2.67
CA THR A 450 13.48 4.77 -2.73
C THR A 450 12.48 5.78 -2.16
N GLY A 451 11.19 5.44 -2.22
CA GLY A 451 10.11 6.18 -1.59
C GLY A 451 8.81 5.37 -1.67
N TYR A 452 7.74 5.90 -1.11
CA TYR A 452 6.40 5.30 -1.11
C TYR A 452 5.35 6.41 -0.97
N GLY A 453 4.22 6.26 -1.67
CA GLY A 453 3.08 7.17 -1.68
C GLY A 453 2.85 7.86 -3.03
N ALA A 454 3.83 7.83 -3.94
CA ALA A 454 3.81 8.44 -5.27
C ALA A 454 3.41 9.93 -5.29
N TYR A 455 3.99 10.75 -4.40
CA TYR A 455 3.55 12.15 -4.23
C TYR A 455 3.73 12.91 -5.54
N VAL A 456 2.73 13.69 -5.93
CA VAL A 456 2.82 14.52 -7.15
C VAL A 456 4.06 15.43 -7.11
N SER A 457 4.38 15.98 -5.93
CA SER A 457 5.55 16.84 -5.73
C SER A 457 6.90 16.16 -5.99
N VAL A 458 6.99 14.82 -5.87
CA VAL A 458 8.25 14.09 -6.08
C VAL A 458 8.37 13.49 -7.48
N ILE A 459 7.29 13.51 -8.29
CA ILE A 459 7.34 13.00 -9.67
C ILE A 459 8.46 13.63 -10.51
N PRO A 460 8.75 14.95 -10.44
CA PRO A 460 9.90 15.53 -11.13
C PRO A 460 11.25 14.89 -10.71
N SER A 461 11.42 14.58 -9.42
CA SER A 461 12.60 13.88 -8.88
C SER A 461 12.69 12.43 -9.37
N ILE A 462 11.55 11.78 -9.62
CA ILE A 462 11.53 10.46 -10.27
C ILE A 462 11.96 10.58 -11.74
N VAL A 463 11.41 11.55 -12.47
CA VAL A 463 11.72 11.77 -13.90
C VAL A 463 13.19 12.10 -14.14
N ASN A 464 13.79 12.94 -13.28
CA ASN A 464 15.21 13.31 -13.37
C ASN A 464 16.16 12.27 -12.74
N GLY A 465 15.61 11.22 -12.11
CA GLY A 465 16.37 10.12 -11.51
C GLY A 465 17.04 10.45 -10.17
N LYS A 466 16.72 11.59 -9.54
CA LYS A 466 17.21 11.92 -8.19
C LYS A 466 16.53 11.07 -7.13
N GLN A 467 15.24 10.82 -7.30
CA GLN A 467 14.54 9.71 -6.65
C GLN A 467 14.44 8.56 -7.65
N TRP A 468 14.84 7.35 -7.26
CA TRP A 468 14.88 6.23 -8.19
C TRP A 468 13.50 5.59 -8.39
N MET A 469 12.79 5.37 -7.29
CA MET A 469 11.46 4.79 -7.30
C MET A 469 10.56 5.35 -6.21
N THR A 470 9.26 5.18 -6.40
CA THR A 470 8.23 5.24 -5.36
C THR A 470 7.32 4.01 -5.48
N GLY A 471 6.51 3.75 -4.46
CA GLY A 471 5.52 2.68 -4.44
C GLY A 471 4.11 3.22 -4.18
N LEU A 472 3.08 2.51 -4.64
CA LEU A 472 1.68 2.81 -4.36
C LEU A 472 0.79 1.57 -4.55
N GLU A 473 -0.47 1.69 -4.15
CA GLU A 473 -1.48 0.67 -4.44
C GLU A 473 -1.90 0.65 -5.92
N ASP A 474 -2.18 -0.53 -6.46
CA ASP A 474 -2.92 -0.65 -7.71
C ASP A 474 -4.42 -0.43 -7.47
N ARG A 475 -4.82 0.85 -7.38
CA ARG A 475 -6.22 1.22 -7.13
C ARG A 475 -7.19 0.73 -8.20
N GLN A 476 -6.79 0.68 -9.47
CA GLN A 476 -7.66 0.21 -10.55
C GLN A 476 -7.87 -1.30 -10.46
N ALA A 477 -6.81 -2.09 -10.22
CA ALA A 477 -6.96 -3.52 -9.99
C ALA A 477 -7.80 -3.79 -8.74
N LEU A 478 -7.47 -3.17 -7.61
CA LEU A 478 -8.24 -3.29 -6.37
C LEU A 478 -9.71 -2.91 -6.57
N ALA A 479 -10.01 -1.79 -7.23
CA ALA A 479 -11.39 -1.38 -7.52
C ALA A 479 -12.14 -2.43 -8.36
N SER A 480 -11.49 -2.97 -9.39
CA SER A 480 -12.04 -4.01 -10.27
C SER A 480 -12.33 -5.29 -9.49
N ASP A 481 -11.38 -5.77 -8.69
CA ASP A 481 -11.51 -7.01 -7.93
C ASP A 481 -12.51 -6.87 -6.77
N ILE A 482 -12.57 -5.73 -6.10
CA ILE A 482 -13.62 -5.43 -5.12
C ILE A 482 -14.99 -5.46 -5.79
N ALA A 483 -15.14 -4.80 -6.95
CA ALA A 483 -16.41 -4.78 -7.68
C ALA A 483 -16.83 -6.19 -8.12
N GLN A 484 -15.88 -7.00 -8.60
CA GLN A 484 -16.13 -8.40 -8.93
C GLN A 484 -16.58 -9.20 -7.70
N ALA A 485 -15.91 -9.00 -6.55
CA ALA A 485 -16.29 -9.66 -5.31
C ALA A 485 -17.71 -9.29 -4.87
N CYS A 486 -18.08 -8.00 -4.91
CA CYS A 486 -19.44 -7.56 -4.64
C CYS A 486 -20.47 -8.22 -5.56
N THR A 487 -20.21 -8.26 -6.88
CA THR A 487 -21.12 -8.91 -7.83
C THR A 487 -21.23 -10.41 -7.58
N LEU A 488 -20.14 -11.10 -7.26
CA LEU A 488 -20.17 -12.52 -6.95
C LEU A 488 -20.99 -12.78 -5.68
N LEU A 489 -20.73 -12.05 -4.60
CA LEU A 489 -21.47 -12.19 -3.35
C LEU A 489 -22.97 -11.88 -3.55
N ASN A 490 -23.30 -10.74 -4.16
CA ASN A 490 -24.68 -10.35 -4.44
C ASN A 490 -25.45 -11.30 -5.38
N THR A 491 -24.75 -12.19 -6.09
CA THR A 491 -25.37 -13.21 -6.95
C THR A 491 -25.31 -14.62 -6.34
N GLY A 492 -24.94 -14.74 -5.07
CA GLY A 492 -24.81 -16.01 -4.35
C GLY A 492 -23.63 -16.87 -4.82
N SER A 493 -22.67 -16.30 -5.54
CA SER A 493 -21.47 -16.96 -6.05
C SER A 493 -20.31 -16.88 -5.06
N THR A 494 -19.37 -17.82 -5.17
CA THR A 494 -18.19 -17.87 -4.28
C THR A 494 -16.99 -17.10 -4.82
N LEU A 495 -16.22 -16.49 -3.91
CA LEU A 495 -14.98 -15.77 -4.22
C LEU A 495 -13.81 -16.68 -4.62
N LYS A 496 -13.93 -18.01 -4.47
CA LYS A 496 -12.86 -18.98 -4.81
C LYS A 496 -12.44 -18.97 -6.29
N SER A 497 -13.24 -18.37 -7.16
CA SER A 497 -12.94 -18.23 -8.59
C SER A 497 -11.95 -17.10 -8.89
N MET A 498 -11.74 -16.18 -7.94
CA MET A 498 -10.82 -15.05 -8.10
C MET A 498 -9.40 -15.46 -7.71
N SER A 499 -8.44 -15.24 -8.59
CA SER A 499 -7.03 -15.59 -8.35
C SER A 499 -6.35 -14.74 -7.28
N VAL A 500 -6.90 -13.54 -7.04
CA VAL A 500 -6.40 -12.55 -6.08
C VAL A 500 -6.92 -12.79 -4.67
N VAL A 501 -7.78 -13.81 -4.50
CA VAL A 501 -8.39 -14.18 -3.21
C VAL A 501 -7.63 -15.35 -2.58
N HIS A 502 -7.16 -15.13 -1.35
CA HIS A 502 -6.49 -16.13 -0.55
C HIS A 502 -7.07 -16.17 0.86
N ASN A 503 -7.06 -17.35 1.49
CA ASN A 503 -7.49 -17.47 2.88
C ASN A 503 -6.36 -17.02 3.81
N THR A 504 -6.58 -15.95 4.58
CA THR A 504 -5.60 -15.43 5.53
C THR A 504 -6.15 -15.40 6.96
N THR A 505 -5.31 -15.03 7.91
CA THR A 505 -5.74 -14.72 9.27
C THR A 505 -5.83 -13.21 9.40
N VAL A 506 -6.99 -12.69 9.79
CA VAL A 506 -7.26 -11.25 9.95
C VAL A 506 -7.73 -11.03 11.38
N ALA A 507 -6.98 -10.22 12.15
CA ALA A 507 -7.31 -9.86 13.53
C ALA A 507 -7.69 -11.07 14.43
N GLY A 508 -6.88 -12.14 14.34
CA GLY A 508 -7.08 -13.40 15.07
C GLY A 508 -8.06 -14.39 14.44
N VAL A 509 -8.89 -13.97 13.47
CA VAL A 509 -9.85 -14.84 12.78
C VAL A 509 -9.20 -15.53 11.59
N LYS A 510 -9.26 -16.86 11.54
CA LYS A 510 -8.57 -17.67 10.52
C LYS A 510 -9.47 -17.94 9.31
N LYS A 511 -8.83 -18.06 8.14
CA LYS A 511 -9.46 -18.46 6.86
C LYS A 511 -10.44 -17.44 6.29
N ILE A 512 -10.22 -16.15 6.54
CA ILE A 512 -10.98 -15.08 5.91
C ILE A 512 -10.59 -14.99 4.42
N PRO A 513 -11.54 -15.02 3.47
CA PRO A 513 -11.27 -14.72 2.07
C PRO A 513 -10.70 -13.31 1.96
N THR A 514 -9.44 -13.21 1.54
CA THR A 514 -8.70 -11.95 1.49
C THR A 514 -8.33 -11.62 0.07
N ILE A 515 -8.82 -10.50 -0.44
CA ILE A 515 -8.40 -9.89 -1.71
C ILE A 515 -7.12 -9.11 -1.43
N SER A 516 -6.06 -9.37 -2.21
CA SER A 516 -4.79 -8.65 -2.08
C SER A 516 -4.14 -8.48 -3.44
N GLU A 517 -3.80 -7.23 -3.78
CA GLU A 517 -3.05 -6.91 -4.99
C GLU A 517 -1.56 -6.68 -4.70
N PRO A 518 -0.66 -7.01 -5.64
CA PRO A 518 0.72 -6.56 -5.57
C PRO A 518 0.81 -5.03 -5.61
N THR A 519 1.72 -4.47 -4.81
CA THR A 519 2.03 -3.04 -4.89
C THR A 519 2.76 -2.69 -6.19
N ILE A 520 2.44 -1.51 -6.72
CA ILE A 520 3.10 -0.98 -7.91
C ILE A 520 4.38 -0.27 -7.47
N ALA A 521 5.50 -0.61 -8.11
CA ALA A 521 6.73 0.18 -8.03
C ALA A 521 6.88 1.04 -9.28
N VAL A 522 6.95 2.35 -9.07
CA VAL A 522 7.05 3.34 -10.14
C VAL A 522 8.45 3.91 -10.19
N SER A 523 9.00 3.97 -11.39
CA SER A 523 10.24 4.64 -11.73
C SER A 523 10.04 5.45 -13.00
N ALA A 524 11.01 6.28 -13.38
CA ALA A 524 11.00 6.97 -14.66
C ALA A 524 10.69 6.07 -15.87
N SER A 525 11.02 4.78 -15.79
CA SER A 525 10.90 3.85 -16.91
C SER A 525 9.49 3.33 -17.18
N ASN A 526 8.61 3.36 -16.17
CA ASN A 526 7.22 2.89 -16.25
C ASN A 526 6.20 3.93 -15.80
N LEU A 527 6.63 5.12 -15.35
CA LEU A 527 5.76 6.21 -14.87
C LEU A 527 4.54 6.48 -15.76
N LYS A 528 4.73 6.49 -17.08
CA LYS A 528 3.61 6.68 -18.01
C LYS A 528 2.56 5.57 -17.87
N ALA A 529 2.99 4.32 -17.92
CA ALA A 529 2.09 3.16 -17.87
C ALA A 529 1.44 2.99 -16.50
N GLU A 530 2.15 3.30 -15.41
CA GLU A 530 1.64 3.07 -14.05
C GLU A 530 0.85 4.25 -13.48
N LEU A 531 1.16 5.50 -13.86
CA LEU A 531 0.55 6.68 -13.25
C LEU A 531 -0.25 7.56 -14.22
N ILE A 532 0.20 7.70 -15.48
CA ILE A 532 -0.45 8.61 -16.44
C ILE A 532 -1.59 7.90 -17.18
N ASP A 533 -1.32 6.73 -17.76
CA ASP A 533 -2.29 5.98 -18.55
C ASP A 533 -3.52 5.53 -17.72
N PRO A 534 -3.36 5.12 -16.44
CA PRO A 534 -4.50 4.84 -15.55
C PRO A 534 -5.19 6.11 -15.03
N GLY A 535 -4.64 7.29 -15.31
CA GLY A 535 -5.21 8.57 -14.88
C GLY A 535 -4.95 8.92 -13.41
N TYR A 536 -3.94 8.33 -12.76
CA TYR A 536 -3.58 8.68 -11.39
C TYR A 536 -2.98 10.08 -11.27
N ILE A 537 -2.21 10.50 -12.28
CA ILE A 537 -1.66 11.85 -12.43
C ILE A 537 -1.80 12.31 -13.90
N SER A 538 -1.75 13.63 -14.12
CA SER A 538 -1.68 14.20 -15.47
C SER A 538 -0.24 14.32 -15.98
N LEU A 539 -0.06 14.61 -17.28
CA LEU A 539 1.26 14.96 -17.83
C LEU A 539 1.83 16.23 -17.18
N ALA A 540 0.97 17.20 -16.86
CA ALA A 540 1.38 18.44 -16.20
C ALA A 540 1.91 18.18 -14.78
N ASP A 541 1.29 17.26 -14.05
CA ASP A 541 1.77 16.80 -12.73
C ASP A 541 3.16 16.15 -12.81
N ALA A 542 3.49 15.53 -13.96
CA ALA A 542 4.81 14.99 -14.23
C ALA A 542 5.83 16.04 -14.72
N GLY A 543 5.43 17.30 -14.85
CA GLY A 543 6.28 18.38 -15.36
C GLY A 543 6.56 18.29 -16.86
N LEU A 544 5.63 17.72 -17.65
CA LEU A 544 5.80 17.39 -19.07
C LEU A 544 4.79 18.05 -20.00
#